data_AF-A0A7D5NE06-F1
#
_entry.id   AF-A0A7D5NE06-F1
#
_cell.length_a   1.000
_cell.length_b   1.000
_cell.length_c   1.000
_cell.angle_alpha   90.00
_cell.angle_beta   90.00
_cell.angle_gamma   90.00
#
_symmetry.space_group_name_H-M   'P 1'
#
loop_
_entity.id
_entity.type
_entity.pdbx_description
1 polymer ?
#
loop_
_entity_poly.entity_id
_entity_poly.type
_entity_poly.pdbx_seq_one_letter_code
_entity_poly.pdbx_strand_id
1 'polypeptide(L)'
;MQPAMEEGSAFVGWIGGALDDILCERFERTVGNDHCVSFEGMKLQIPADRHRCHYVKAKGAVLRRTDHTLAILHGPRKLADYDETGKVMPPNLKVAA
;
A
#
# COMPACT_ATOMS: atom_id res chain seq x y z
N MET A 1 21.08 -16.54 -22.72
CA MET A 1 19.75 -17.19 -22.58
C MET A 1 19.57 -18.13 -23.75
N GLN A 2 19.10 -19.36 -23.52
CA GLN A 2 18.77 -20.31 -24.58
C GLN A 2 17.35 -19.99 -25.11
N PRO A 3 17.15 -19.93 -26.44
CA PRO A 3 15.83 -19.66 -27.00
C PRO A 3 14.85 -20.80 -26.71
N ALA A 4 13.55 -20.47 -26.69
CA ALA A 4 12.50 -21.48 -26.57
C ALA A 4 12.52 -22.42 -27.79
N MET A 5 12.21 -23.69 -27.54
CA MET A 5 12.20 -24.72 -28.58
C MET A 5 10.96 -24.64 -29.48
N GLU A 6 9.85 -24.15 -28.96
CA GLU A 6 8.58 -23.96 -29.67
C GLU A 6 8.30 -22.47 -29.89
N GLU A 7 7.64 -22.15 -31.00
CA GLU A 7 7.16 -20.79 -31.27
C GLU A 7 5.91 -20.47 -30.45
N GLY A 8 5.86 -19.26 -29.86
CA GLY A 8 4.68 -18.76 -29.13
C GLY A 8 5.00 -18.17 -27.76
N SER A 9 3.94 -17.82 -27.02
CA SER A 9 4.02 -17.29 -25.65
C SER A 9 3.11 -18.08 -24.72
N ALA A 10 3.64 -18.51 -23.57
CA ALA A 10 2.87 -19.16 -22.50
C ALA A 10 2.41 -18.17 -21.41
N PHE A 11 2.67 -16.88 -21.56
CA PHE A 11 2.21 -15.86 -20.60
C PHE A 11 0.71 -15.61 -20.76
N VAL A 12 0.00 -15.64 -19.64
CA VAL A 12 -1.41 -15.23 -19.56
C VAL A 12 -1.51 -13.81 -19.01
N GLY A 13 -2.46 -13.04 -19.55
CA GLY A 13 -2.73 -11.70 -19.02
C GLY A 13 -3.16 -11.76 -17.55
N TRP A 14 -2.69 -10.82 -16.75
CA TRP A 14 -3.10 -10.72 -15.35
C TRP A 14 -4.57 -10.31 -15.26
N ILE A 15 -5.41 -11.19 -14.70
CA ILE A 15 -6.87 -11.02 -14.66
C ILE A 15 -7.36 -10.22 -13.43
N GLY A 16 -6.47 -9.66 -12.61
CA GLY A 16 -6.82 -8.64 -11.63
C GLY A 16 -6.30 -8.87 -10.21
N GLY A 17 -6.39 -7.84 -9.39
CA GLY A 17 -5.79 -7.74 -8.06
C GLY A 17 -4.71 -6.65 -8.01
N ALA A 18 -4.42 -6.14 -6.81
CA ALA A 18 -3.41 -5.10 -6.60
C ALA A 18 -2.02 -5.73 -6.52
N LEU A 19 -1.42 -6.05 -7.68
CA LEU A 19 -0.04 -6.56 -7.76
C LEU A 19 0.94 -5.67 -7.00
N ASP A 20 0.73 -4.36 -7.04
CA ASP A 20 1.61 -3.40 -6.37
C ASP A 20 1.53 -3.49 -4.84
N ASP A 21 0.44 -4.02 -4.27
CA ASP A 21 0.34 -4.28 -2.83
C ASP A 21 0.91 -5.68 -2.46
N ILE A 22 1.17 -6.55 -3.44
CA ILE A 22 1.77 -7.89 -3.27
C ILE A 22 3.28 -7.84 -3.48
N LEU A 23 3.71 -7.23 -4.58
CA LEU A 23 5.11 -7.08 -5.00
C LEU A 23 5.67 -5.75 -4.48
N CYS A 24 5.64 -5.58 -3.17
CA CYS A 24 6.11 -4.38 -2.49
C CYS A 24 7.02 -4.71 -1.32
N GLU A 25 7.70 -3.68 -0.83
CA GLU A 25 8.38 -3.75 0.46
C GLU A 25 7.38 -3.48 1.58
N ARG A 26 7.43 -4.31 2.63
CA ARG A 26 6.49 -4.23 3.77
C ARG A 26 7.23 -4.02 5.08
N PHE A 27 6.86 -2.97 5.80
CA PHE A 27 7.49 -2.58 7.06
C PHE A 27 6.46 -2.54 8.19
N GLU A 28 6.63 -3.37 9.21
CA GLU A 28 5.81 -3.26 10.42
C GLU A 28 6.15 -1.95 11.17
N ARG A 29 5.12 -1.18 11.52
CA ARG A 29 5.25 0.06 12.27
C ARG A 29 4.12 0.18 13.30
N THR A 30 4.40 0.91 14.37
CA THR A 30 3.40 1.24 15.40
C THR A 30 2.88 2.65 15.16
N VAL A 31 1.57 2.81 15.22
CA VAL A 31 0.91 4.11 15.11
C VAL A 31 1.16 4.94 16.37
N GLY A 32 1.60 6.19 16.19
CA GLY A 32 1.83 7.16 17.26
C GLY A 32 0.53 7.69 17.88
N ASN A 33 0.68 8.42 18.99
CA ASN A 33 -0.45 9.08 19.67
C ASN A 33 -1.04 10.24 18.83
N ASP A 34 -0.31 10.72 17.82
CA ASP A 34 -0.73 11.73 16.85
C ASP A 34 -1.45 11.12 15.62
N HIS A 35 -1.84 9.84 15.70
CA HIS A 35 -2.41 9.07 14.59
C HIS A 35 -1.52 9.06 13.33
N CYS A 36 -0.20 9.21 13.50
CA CYS A 36 0.78 9.10 12.43
C CYS A 36 1.57 7.79 12.52
N VAL A 37 2.12 7.37 11.38
CA VAL A 37 3.21 6.39 11.34
C VAL A 37 4.48 7.10 10.88
N SER A 38 5.55 7.01 11.67
CA SER A 38 6.87 7.51 11.27
C SER A 38 7.56 6.51 10.34
N PHE A 39 8.02 6.97 9.19
CA PHE A 39 8.69 6.14 8.19
C PHE A 39 9.72 6.96 7.41
N GLU A 40 11.00 6.58 7.45
CA GLU A 40 12.09 7.22 6.67
C GLU A 40 12.12 8.77 6.77
N GLY A 41 11.90 9.32 7.97
CA GLY A 41 11.85 10.77 8.20
C GLY A 41 10.52 11.44 7.88
N MET A 42 9.57 10.71 7.28
CA MET A 42 8.20 11.17 7.02
C MET A 42 7.28 10.86 8.22
N LYS A 43 6.23 11.69 8.35
CA LYS A 43 5.08 11.43 9.22
C LYS A 43 3.84 11.17 8.37
N LEU A 44 3.44 9.91 8.28
CA LEU A 44 2.30 9.48 7.49
C LEU A 44 1.02 9.55 8.34
N GLN A 45 0.24 10.63 8.18
CA GLN A 45 -0.99 10.88 8.95
C GLN A 45 -2.14 9.97 8.49
N ILE A 46 -2.65 9.14 9.40
CA ILE A 46 -3.87 8.37 9.16
C ILE A 46 -5.06 9.34 9.15
N PRO A 47 -5.82 9.45 8.04
CA PRO A 47 -7.00 10.29 7.96
C PRO A 47 -8.11 9.80 8.90
N ALA A 48 -8.95 10.72 9.35
CA ALA A 48 -10.15 10.35 10.10
C ALA A 48 -11.07 9.49 9.22
N ASP A 49 -11.56 8.38 9.77
CA ASP A 49 -12.53 7.53 9.10
C ASP A 49 -13.95 7.73 9.64
N ARG A 50 -14.94 7.21 8.90
CA ARG A 50 -16.36 7.33 9.27
C ARG A 50 -16.69 6.67 10.62
N HIS A 51 -15.94 5.63 11.00
CA HIS A 51 -16.20 4.84 12.20
C HIS A 51 -15.42 5.32 13.41
N ARG A 52 -14.61 6.37 13.26
CA ARG A 52 -13.70 6.93 14.28
C ARG A 52 -12.87 5.85 14.96
N CYS A 53 -12.34 4.92 14.18
CA CYS A 53 -11.49 3.85 14.72
C CYS A 53 -10.25 4.45 15.41
N HIS A 54 -9.94 3.97 16.61
CA HIS A 54 -8.78 4.42 17.36
C HIS A 54 -7.57 3.56 17.02
N TYR A 55 -6.61 4.14 16.30
CA TYR A 55 -5.42 3.43 15.82
C TYR A 55 -4.18 3.64 16.67
N VAL A 56 -4.20 4.53 17.66
CA VAL A 56 -3.04 4.79 18.52
C VAL A 56 -2.52 3.48 19.12
N LYS A 57 -1.20 3.27 18.99
CA LYS A 57 -0.46 2.05 19.41
C LYS A 57 -0.82 0.77 18.65
N ALA A 58 -1.70 0.81 17.66
CA ALA A 58 -1.94 -0.33 16.80
C ALA A 58 -0.70 -0.65 15.95
N LYS A 59 -0.47 -1.95 15.69
CA LYS A 59 0.52 -2.40 14.73
C LYS A 59 -0.07 -2.33 13.32
N GLY A 60 0.55 -1.53 12.47
CA GLY A 60 0.24 -1.43 11.05
C GLY A 60 1.42 -1.87 10.19
N ALA A 61 1.18 -1.95 8.89
CA ALA A 61 2.22 -2.12 7.89
C ALA A 61 2.27 -0.90 6.98
N VAL A 62 3.46 -0.36 6.77
CA VAL A 62 3.73 0.56 5.67
C VAL A 62 4.17 -0.29 4.47
N LEU A 63 3.47 -0.16 3.35
CA LEU A 63 3.90 -0.70 2.07
C LEU A 63 4.61 0.41 1.30
N ARG A 64 5.76 0.09 0.70
CA ARG A 64 6.39 0.91 -0.34
C ARG A 64 6.30 0.15 -1.66
N ARG A 65 5.50 0.68 -2.57
CA ARG A 65 5.29 0.09 -3.90
C ARG A 65 6.48 0.39 -4.81
N THR A 66 6.50 -0.28 -5.96
CA THR A 66 7.56 -0.12 -6.98
C THR A 66 7.60 1.27 -7.60
N ASP A 67 6.48 2.01 -7.58
CA ASP A 67 6.37 3.40 -7.99
C ASP A 67 6.67 4.41 -6.86
N HIS A 68 7.20 3.92 -5.74
CA HIS A 68 7.51 4.67 -4.52
C HIS A 68 6.31 5.26 -3.77
N THR A 69 5.07 5.03 -4.22
CA THR A 69 3.90 5.36 -3.42
C THR A 69 3.85 4.50 -2.15
N LEU A 70 3.26 5.08 -1.11
CA LEU A 70 3.18 4.43 0.20
C LEU A 70 1.73 4.11 0.54
N ALA A 71 1.53 3.07 1.35
CA ALA A 71 0.22 2.78 1.94
C ALA A 71 0.37 2.35 3.39
N ILE A 72 -0.57 2.76 4.25
CA ILE A 72 -0.70 2.20 5.60
C ILE A 72 -1.82 1.18 5.59
N LEU A 73 -1.52 -0.03 6.06
CA LEU A 73 -2.51 -1.08 6.31
C LEU A 73 -2.60 -1.41 7.79
N HIS A 74 -3.82 -1.72 8.23
CA HIS A 74 -4.09 -2.38 9.50
C HIS A 74 -4.83 -3.69 9.22
N GLY A 75 -4.11 -4.81 9.29
CA GLY A 75 -4.59 -6.10 8.80
C GLY A 75 -4.91 -6.03 7.29
N PRO A 76 -6.09 -6.50 6.84
CA PRO A 76 -6.50 -6.43 5.44
C PRO A 76 -6.99 -5.04 5.02
N ARG A 77 -7.15 -4.10 5.96
CA ARG A 77 -7.71 -2.78 5.69
C ARG A 77 -6.61 -1.80 5.32
N LYS A 78 -6.69 -1.20 4.14
CA LYS A 78 -5.92 -0.02 3.78
C LYS A 78 -6.52 1.22 4.46
N LEU A 79 -5.69 1.94 5.22
CA LEU A 79 -6.08 3.15 5.95
C LEU A 79 -5.89 4.41 5.11
N ALA A 80 -4.81 4.48 4.33
CA ALA A 80 -4.52 5.59 3.42
C ALA A 80 -3.44 5.22 2.40
N ASP A 81 -3.46 5.93 1.27
CA ASP A 81 -2.39 5.98 0.28
C ASP A 81 -1.68 7.34 0.36
N TYR A 82 -0.39 7.35 0.04
CA TYR A 82 0.45 8.55 0.02
C TYR A 82 1.34 8.52 -1.23
N ASP A 83 1.73 9.71 -1.69
CA ASP A 83 2.80 9.82 -2.67
C ASP A 83 4.18 9.52 -2.04
N GLU A 84 5.22 9.54 -2.86
CA GLU A 84 6.61 9.29 -2.44
C GLU A 84 7.13 10.29 -1.38
N THR A 85 6.47 11.45 -1.24
CA THR A 85 6.83 12.48 -0.25
C THR A 85 6.06 12.32 1.08
N GLY A 86 5.17 11.34 1.16
CA GLY A 86 4.33 11.08 2.32
C GLY A 86 3.08 11.95 2.40
N LYS A 87 2.67 12.60 1.31
CA LYS A 87 1.42 13.37 1.26
C LYS A 87 0.24 12.46 0.92
N VAL A 88 -0.84 12.59 1.68
CA VAL A 88 -2.07 11.78 1.49
C VAL A 88 -2.62 11.97 0.07
N MET A 89 -2.83 10.85 -0.61
CA MET A 89 -3.51 10.80 -1.90
C MET A 89 -5.03 10.72 -1.69
N PRO A 90 -5.83 11.33 -2.58
CA PRO A 90 -7.27 11.14 -2.55
C PRO A 90 -7.60 9.66 -2.72
N PRO A 91 -8.67 9.16 -2.08
CA PRO A 91 -9.07 7.77 -2.22
C PRO A 91 -9.31 7.46 -3.69
N ASN A 92 -8.56 6.49 -4.22
CA ASN A 92 -8.81 5.93 -5.54
C ASN A 92 -10.11 5.10 -5.47
N LEU A 93 -11.26 5.75 -5.70
CA LEU A 93 -12.51 5.04 -5.96
C LEU A 93 -12.37 4.36 -7.33
N LYS A 94 -11.88 3.12 -7.36
CA LYS A 94 -12.17 2.26 -8.51
C LYS A 94 -13.64 1.91 -8.43
N VAL A 95 -14.43 2.44 -9.37
CA VAL A 95 -15.80 2.00 -9.62
C VAL A 95 -15.74 0.49 -9.84
N ALA A 96 -16.46 -0.27 -9.04
CA ALA A 96 -16.62 -1.70 -9.29
C ALA A 96 -17.29 -1.85 -10.68
N ALA A 97 -16.58 -2.49 -11.61
CA ALA A 97 -17.09 -2.83 -12.93
C ALA A 97 -17.97 -4.08 -12.85
#